data_AF-A0A1B6HD12-F1
#
_entry.id   AF-A0A1B6HD12-F1
#
_cell.length_a   1.000
_cell.length_b   1.000
_cell.length_c   1.000
_cell.angle_alpha   90.00
_cell.angle_beta   90.00
_cell.angle_gamma   90.00
#
_symmetry.space_group_name_H-M   'P 1'
#
loop_
_entity.id
_entity.type
_entity.pdbx_description
1 polymer ?
#
loop_
_entity_poly.entity_id
_entity_poly.type
_entity_poly.pdbx_seq_one_letter_code
_entity_poly.pdbx_strand_id
1 'polypeptide(L)'
;MRQLVSTLEKSIEMHSNHILPPYLSWLHNAAVGFLLRGEQVSVLFKPEEFYTTLLDRCRKANHRIALASLYLGTGPLEEQLVRALDGRLTERGGNLQVSILLDAMRSSRGTTNSRTMLLPLLRSHYPHCQVSLFHTPRLRGLLRFILPARYNELV
;
A
#
# COMPACT_ATOMS: atom_id res chain seq x y z
N MET A 1 -18.97 9.39 30.94
CA MET A 1 -18.06 8.91 29.88
C MET A 1 -17.75 7.40 30.01
N ARG A 2 -17.28 6.90 31.17
CA ARG A 2 -16.97 5.46 31.39
C ARG A 2 -18.15 4.49 31.19
N GLN A 3 -19.35 4.86 31.65
CA GLN A 3 -20.53 4.00 31.48
C GLN A 3 -20.90 3.81 30.01
N LEU A 4 -20.81 4.87 29.21
CA LEU A 4 -21.15 4.85 27.78
C LEU A 4 -20.17 3.98 26.97
N VAL A 5 -18.88 4.01 27.32
CA VAL A 5 -17.86 3.09 26.79
C VAL A 5 -18.17 1.65 27.18
N SER A 6 -18.52 1.38 28.45
CA SER A 6 -18.85 0.01 28.88
C SER A 6 -20.13 -0.54 28.23
N THR A 7 -21.11 0.32 27.94
CA THR A 7 -22.35 -0.09 27.26
C THR A 7 -22.07 -0.38 25.79
N LEU A 8 -21.20 0.40 25.13
CA LEU A 8 -20.73 0.13 23.77
C LEU A 8 -19.93 -1.17 23.71
N GLU A 9 -18.99 -1.40 24.63
CA GLU A 9 -18.21 -2.64 24.74
C GLU A 9 -19.13 -3.86 24.90
N LYS A 10 -20.11 -3.80 25.81
CA LYS A 10 -21.11 -4.88 25.98
C LYS A 10 -21.98 -5.11 24.75
N SER A 11 -22.36 -4.04 24.05
CA SER A 11 -23.17 -4.16 22.83
C SER A 11 -22.36 -4.78 21.67
N ILE A 12 -21.05 -4.54 21.65
CA ILE A 12 -20.09 -5.14 20.70
C ILE A 12 -19.83 -6.61 21.03
N GLU A 13 -19.59 -6.96 22.30
CA GLU A 13 -19.44 -8.35 22.75
C GLU A 13 -20.68 -9.18 22.39
N MET A 14 -21.88 -8.62 22.59
CA MET A 14 -23.13 -9.30 22.31
C MET A 14 -23.38 -9.52 20.80
N HIS A 15 -22.93 -8.61 19.93
CA HIS A 15 -22.99 -8.80 18.47
C HIS A 15 -21.87 -9.71 17.94
N SER A 16 -20.68 -9.70 18.56
CA SER A 16 -19.51 -10.48 18.14
C SER A 16 -19.58 -11.97 18.44
N ASN A 17 -20.33 -12.38 19.47
CA ASN A 17 -20.50 -13.80 19.85
C ASN A 17 -21.12 -14.68 18.73
N HIS A 18 -21.62 -14.08 17.65
CA HIS A 18 -22.17 -14.80 16.49
C HIS A 18 -21.34 -14.66 15.19
N ILE A 19 -20.21 -13.94 15.21
CA ILE A 19 -19.42 -13.68 13.98
C ILE A 19 -18.35 -14.76 13.74
N LEU A 20 -17.80 -15.35 14.81
CA LEU A 20 -16.77 -16.38 14.74
C LEU A 20 -17.24 -17.67 15.41
N PRO A 21 -16.91 -18.85 14.86
CA PRO A 21 -17.13 -20.13 15.53
C PRO A 21 -16.51 -20.14 16.94
N PRO A 22 -17.10 -20.84 17.94
CA PRO A 22 -16.64 -20.80 19.33
C PRO A 22 -15.15 -21.15 19.52
N TYR A 23 -14.60 -22.03 18.69
CA TYR A 23 -13.18 -22.42 18.73
C TYR A 23 -12.21 -21.36 18.17
N LEU A 24 -12.72 -20.30 17.52
CA LEU A 24 -11.96 -19.13 17.06
C LEU A 24 -12.18 -17.89 17.92
N SER A 25 -12.92 -18.00 19.02
CA SER A 25 -13.18 -16.88 19.96
C SER A 25 -11.89 -16.27 20.52
N TRP A 26 -10.82 -17.07 20.66
CA TRP A 26 -9.50 -16.59 21.06
C TRP A 26 -8.94 -15.50 20.12
N LEU A 27 -9.28 -15.53 18.84
CA LEU A 27 -8.81 -14.55 17.85
C LEU A 27 -9.37 -13.17 18.16
N HIS A 28 -10.63 -13.08 18.59
CA HIS A 28 -11.23 -11.82 18.99
C HIS A 28 -10.51 -11.22 20.21
N ASN A 29 -10.16 -12.06 21.18
CA ASN A 29 -9.47 -11.62 22.40
C ASN A 29 -7.99 -11.27 22.17
N ALA A 30 -7.34 -11.88 21.18
CA ALA A 30 -5.92 -11.68 20.91
C ALA A 30 -5.65 -10.62 19.82
N ALA A 31 -6.59 -10.38 18.91
CA ALA A 31 -6.40 -9.45 17.81
C ALA A 31 -6.60 -8.00 18.28
N VAL A 32 -5.72 -7.11 17.82
CA VAL A 32 -5.93 -5.67 17.94
C VAL A 32 -6.93 -5.24 16.88
N GLY A 33 -8.14 -4.87 17.29
CA GLY A 33 -9.19 -4.34 16.42
C GLY A 33 -9.22 -2.81 16.41
N PHE A 34 -9.61 -2.23 15.29
CA PHE A 34 -10.00 -0.82 15.19
C PHE A 34 -11.51 -0.75 14.95
N LEU A 35 -12.22 0.04 15.75
CA LEU A 35 -13.65 0.24 15.57
C LEU A 35 -13.91 1.17 14.38
N LEU A 36 -14.81 0.77 13.49
CA LEU A 36 -15.26 1.57 12.36
C LEU A 36 -16.75 1.33 12.10
N ARG A 37 -17.43 2.33 11.55
CA ARG A 37 -18.81 2.18 11.08
C ARG A 37 -18.81 1.61 9.66
N GLY A 38 -19.82 0.81 9.33
CA GLY A 38 -19.94 0.17 8.02
C GLY A 38 -19.93 1.18 6.86
N GLU A 39 -20.51 2.37 7.06
CA GLU A 39 -20.57 3.43 6.05
C GLU A 39 -19.19 4.05 5.74
N GLN A 40 -18.17 3.78 6.57
CA GLN A 40 -16.79 4.19 6.33
C GLN A 40 -16.03 3.19 5.44
N VAL A 41 -16.64 2.05 5.10
CA VAL A 41 -16.09 1.03 4.20
C VAL A 41 -16.82 1.07 2.87
N SER A 42 -16.05 1.12 1.79
CA SER A 42 -16.58 0.95 0.44
C SER A 42 -15.81 -0.19 -0.23
N VAL A 43 -16.55 -1.18 -0.74
CA VAL A 43 -15.98 -2.28 -1.52
C VAL A 43 -15.92 -1.86 -2.99
N LEU A 44 -14.76 -2.01 -3.62
CA LEU A 44 -14.56 -1.77 -5.05
C LEU A 44 -14.61 -3.12 -5.75
N PHE A 45 -15.49 -3.27 -6.74
CA PHE A 45 -15.77 -4.58 -7.35
C PHE A 45 -15.07 -4.75 -8.70
N LYS A 46 -14.73 -3.65 -9.36
CA LYS A 46 -14.14 -3.68 -10.71
C LYS A 46 -12.73 -3.08 -10.75
N PRO A 47 -11.86 -3.57 -11.64
CA PRO A 47 -10.52 -3.00 -11.82
C PRO A 47 -10.53 -1.50 -12.16
N GLU A 48 -11.50 -1.05 -12.96
CA GLU A 48 -11.63 0.35 -13.35
C GLU A 48 -12.02 1.23 -12.15
N GLU A 49 -12.90 0.73 -11.27
CA GLU A 49 -13.27 1.40 -10.02
C GLU A 49 -12.05 1.53 -9.08
N PHE A 50 -11.25 0.47 -8.97
CA PHE A 50 -10.00 0.50 -8.22
C PHE A 50 -9.05 1.58 -8.74
N TYR A 51 -8.76 1.57 -10.03
CA TYR A 51 -7.79 2.48 -10.62
C TYR A 51 -8.24 3.94 -10.57
N THR A 52 -9.51 4.21 -10.89
CA THR A 52 -10.09 5.56 -10.80
C THR A 52 -10.10 6.08 -9.37
N THR A 53 -10.45 5.23 -8.40
CA THR A 53 -10.39 5.57 -6.96
C THR A 53 -8.95 5.86 -6.54
N LEU A 54 -7.98 5.04 -6.95
CA LEU A 54 -6.57 5.26 -6.64
C LEU A 54 -6.09 6.64 -7.14
N LEU A 55 -6.37 6.98 -8.40
CA LEU A 55 -6.02 8.30 -8.95
C LEU A 55 -6.70 9.44 -8.20
N ASP A 56 -7.98 9.32 -7.88
CA ASP A 56 -8.72 10.33 -7.13
C ASP A 56 -8.12 10.57 -5.73
N ARG A 57 -7.78 9.48 -5.02
CA ARG A 57 -7.14 9.56 -3.71
C ARG A 57 -5.75 10.19 -3.80
N CYS A 58 -4.96 9.86 -4.82
CA CYS A 58 -3.67 10.51 -5.06
C CYS A 58 -3.82 12.01 -5.28
N ARG A 59 -4.77 12.44 -6.12
CA ARG A 59 -5.01 13.87 -6.43
C ARG A 59 -5.55 14.67 -5.25
N LYS A 60 -6.29 14.05 -4.34
CA LYS A 60 -6.89 14.73 -3.17
C LYS A 60 -6.03 14.66 -1.91
N ALA A 61 -4.96 13.86 -1.88
CA ALA A 61 -4.14 13.66 -0.70
C ALA A 61 -3.51 14.97 -0.20
N ASN A 62 -3.54 15.21 1.11
CA ASN A 62 -3.07 16.47 1.70
C ASN A 62 -1.75 16.35 2.46
N HIS A 63 -1.47 15.18 3.05
CA HIS A 63 -0.39 15.00 4.00
C HIS A 63 0.52 13.82 3.68
N ARG A 64 -0.06 12.65 3.35
CA ARG A 64 0.73 11.45 3.10
C ARG A 64 0.08 10.56 2.03
N ILE A 65 0.91 10.03 1.14
CA ILE A 65 0.59 8.88 0.29
C ILE A 65 1.62 7.80 0.59
N ALA A 66 1.16 6.62 0.97
CA ALA A 66 2.00 5.45 1.16
C ALA A 66 1.51 4.36 0.21
N LEU A 67 2.37 3.92 -0.70
CA LEU A 67 2.09 2.84 -1.65
C LEU A 67 3.03 1.68 -1.37
N ALA A 68 2.48 0.47 -1.28
CA ALA A 68 3.25 -0.76 -1.20
C ALA A 68 2.74 -1.71 -2.27
N SER A 69 3.64 -2.20 -3.11
CA SER A 69 3.31 -3.15 -4.19
C SER A 69 4.54 -4.00 -4.49
N LEU A 70 4.34 -5.13 -5.18
CA LEU A 70 5.46 -5.93 -5.68
C LEU A 70 6.28 -5.15 -6.71
N TYR A 71 5.59 -4.49 -7.64
CA TYR A 71 6.20 -3.65 -8.66
C TYR A 71 5.20 -2.60 -9.14
N LEU A 72 5.71 -1.60 -9.86
CA LEU A 72 4.93 -0.67 -10.66
C LEU A 72 5.13 -1.04 -12.13
N GLY A 73 4.04 -1.27 -12.87
CA GLY A 73 4.08 -1.46 -14.31
C GLY A 73 4.66 -0.25 -15.06
N THR A 74 4.81 -0.42 -16.37
CA THR A 74 5.33 0.61 -17.29
C THR A 74 4.32 0.92 -18.39
N GLY A 75 3.04 0.66 -18.13
CA GLY A 75 1.97 0.91 -19.08
C GLY A 75 1.40 2.33 -18.95
N PRO A 76 0.44 2.69 -19.82
CA PRO A 76 -0.16 4.02 -19.83
C PRO A 76 -0.86 4.40 -18.52
N LEU A 77 -1.43 3.41 -17.81
CA LEU A 77 -2.09 3.62 -16.53
C LEU A 77 -1.06 3.96 -15.44
N GLU A 78 0.05 3.25 -15.37
CA GLU A 78 1.09 3.55 -14.39
C GLU A 78 1.76 4.89 -14.67
N GLU A 79 1.99 5.24 -15.94
CA GLU A 79 2.46 6.58 -16.27
C GLU A 79 1.48 7.68 -15.83
N GLN A 80 0.18 7.46 -16.00
CA GLN A 80 -0.84 8.41 -15.55
C GLN A 80 -0.88 8.50 -14.02
N LEU A 81 -0.67 7.39 -13.30
CA LEU A 81 -0.51 7.40 -11.85
C LEU A 81 0.71 8.21 -11.43
N VAL A 82 1.87 8.02 -12.07
CA VAL A 82 3.07 8.82 -11.78
C VAL A 82 2.83 10.29 -12.06
N ARG A 83 2.18 10.64 -13.18
CA ARG A 83 1.79 12.03 -13.49
C ARG A 83 0.86 12.62 -12.43
N ALA A 84 -0.08 11.84 -11.90
CA ALA A 84 -0.97 12.30 -10.83
C ALA A 84 -0.23 12.55 -9.51
N LEU A 85 0.74 11.70 -9.16
CA LEU A 85 1.61 11.92 -8.00
C LEU A 85 2.49 13.16 -8.18
N ASP A 86 3.08 13.32 -9.36
CA ASP A 86 3.94 14.46 -9.71
C ASP A 86 3.20 15.80 -9.62
N GLY A 87 2.03 15.87 -10.24
CA GLY A 87 1.16 17.05 -10.17
C GLY A 87 0.78 17.37 -8.72
N ARG A 88 0.41 16.35 -7.93
CA ARG A 88 -0.01 16.59 -6.56
C ARG A 88 1.14 17.00 -5.64
N LEU A 89 2.31 16.41 -5.80
CA LEU A 89 3.54 16.82 -5.08
C LEU A 89 3.91 18.26 -5.43
N THR A 90 3.80 18.65 -6.70
CA THR A 90 4.03 20.03 -7.15
C THR A 90 3.04 21.01 -6.51
N GLU A 91 1.75 20.67 -6.49
CA GLU A 91 0.71 21.50 -5.88
C GLU A 91 0.87 21.68 -4.37
N ARG A 92 1.23 20.61 -3.65
CA ARG A 92 1.30 20.62 -2.17
C ARG A 92 2.67 21.05 -1.65
N GLY A 93 3.72 20.92 -2.47
CA GLY A 93 5.11 21.11 -2.06
C GLY A 93 5.43 20.29 -0.81
N GLY A 94 6.10 20.93 0.15
CA GLY A 94 6.56 20.25 1.37
C GLY A 94 5.49 19.76 2.34
N ASN A 95 4.21 20.04 2.08
CA ASN A 95 3.09 19.59 2.93
C ASN A 95 2.66 18.14 2.66
N LEU A 96 3.11 17.53 1.56
CA LEU A 96 2.77 16.17 1.19
C LEU A 96 4.03 15.30 1.20
N GLN A 97 3.96 14.14 1.84
CA GLN A 97 4.98 13.10 1.76
C GLN A 97 4.48 11.90 0.96
N VAL A 98 5.29 11.43 0.01
CA VAL A 98 5.01 10.25 -0.79
C VAL A 98 6.08 9.20 -0.53
N SER A 99 5.67 8.04 -0.05
CA SER A 99 6.56 6.89 0.19
C SER A 99 6.07 5.69 -0.61
N ILE A 100 6.95 5.14 -1.44
CA ILE A 100 6.63 3.98 -2.28
C ILE A 100 7.58 2.83 -1.90
N LEU A 101 7.03 1.69 -1.48
CA LEU A 101 7.77 0.47 -1.18
C LEU A 101 7.52 -0.56 -2.27
N LEU A 102 8.59 -1.00 -2.94
CA LEU A 102 8.54 -2.03 -3.98
C LEU A 102 9.45 -3.21 -3.66
N ASP A 103 9.20 -4.37 -4.27
CA ASP A 103 10.15 -5.49 -4.25
C ASP A 103 11.34 -5.19 -5.18
N ALA A 104 12.56 -5.26 -4.65
CA ALA A 104 13.78 -4.86 -5.37
C ALA A 104 14.00 -5.66 -6.66
N MET A 105 13.62 -6.94 -6.68
CA MET A 105 13.90 -7.83 -7.81
C MET A 105 12.86 -7.65 -8.91
N ARG A 106 11.58 -7.64 -8.54
CA ARG A 106 10.47 -7.42 -9.48
C ARG A 106 10.47 -6.01 -10.04
N SER A 107 10.83 -5.00 -9.25
CA SER A 107 10.90 -3.61 -9.69
C SER A 107 12.06 -3.31 -10.66
N SER A 108 13.03 -4.22 -10.80
CA SER A 108 14.28 -4.00 -11.55
C SER A 108 14.38 -4.80 -12.86
N ARG A 109 13.27 -5.39 -13.34
CA ARG A 109 13.28 -6.30 -14.50
C ARG A 109 13.37 -5.56 -15.81
N GLY A 110 14.30 -5.96 -16.68
CA GLY A 110 14.46 -5.33 -17.99
C GLY A 110 14.99 -3.90 -17.89
N THR A 111 15.07 -3.25 -19.05
CA THR A 111 15.61 -1.88 -19.18
C THR A 111 14.61 -0.83 -18.69
N THR A 112 13.37 -0.92 -19.14
CA THR A 112 12.25 -0.09 -18.68
C THR A 112 11.49 -0.85 -17.59
N ASN A 113 11.50 -0.30 -16.38
CA ASN A 113 10.94 -0.95 -15.20
C ASN A 113 10.40 0.08 -14.19
N SER A 114 9.92 -0.40 -13.04
CA SER A 114 9.37 0.47 -11.99
C SER A 114 10.37 1.53 -11.51
N ARG A 115 11.67 1.18 -11.43
CA ARG A 115 12.70 2.11 -10.96
C ARG A 115 12.93 3.22 -11.96
N THR A 116 13.03 2.90 -13.26
CA THR A 116 13.20 3.91 -14.30
C THR A 116 11.96 4.79 -14.42
N MET A 117 10.76 4.23 -14.22
CA MET A 117 9.50 5.00 -14.25
C MET A 117 9.38 5.94 -13.05
N LEU A 118 9.83 5.57 -11.86
CA LEU A 118 9.75 6.41 -10.67
C LEU A 118 10.94 7.38 -10.50
N LEU A 119 12.03 7.17 -11.23
CA LEU A 119 13.24 7.97 -11.11
C LEU A 119 13.03 9.48 -11.36
N PRO A 120 12.25 9.93 -12.36
CA PRO A 120 11.98 11.36 -12.55
C PRO A 120 11.26 11.97 -11.34
N LEU A 121 10.28 11.27 -10.79
CA LEU A 121 9.49 11.72 -9.63
C LEU A 121 10.37 11.94 -8.40
N LEU A 122 11.32 11.01 -8.15
CA LEU A 122 12.28 11.11 -7.06
C LEU A 122 13.22 12.31 -7.21
N ARG A 123 13.72 12.55 -8.43
CA ARG A 123 14.66 13.65 -8.70
C ARG A 123 14.01 15.02 -8.53
N SER A 124 12.75 15.15 -8.94
CA SER A 124 12.01 16.42 -8.86
C SER A 124 11.52 16.76 -7.46
N HIS A 125 11.21 15.76 -6.63
CA HIS A 125 10.49 15.97 -5.36
C HIS A 125 11.24 15.50 -4.12
N TYR A 126 12.55 15.27 -4.18
CA TYR A 126 13.34 14.98 -2.98
C TYR A 126 13.36 16.20 -2.03
N PRO A 127 13.15 16.05 -0.70
CA PRO A 127 13.02 14.81 0.08
C PRO A 127 11.58 14.30 0.29
N HIS A 128 10.59 14.97 -0.31
CA HIS A 128 9.16 14.72 -0.13
C HIS A 128 8.64 13.48 -0.88
N CYS A 129 9.40 12.97 -1.86
CA CYS A 129 9.16 11.68 -2.51
C CYS A 129 10.31 10.72 -2.24
N GLN A 130 9.98 9.52 -1.74
CA GLN A 130 10.95 8.46 -1.46
C GLN A 130 10.46 7.12 -1.99
N VAL A 131 11.39 6.35 -2.57
CA VAL A 131 11.16 4.98 -3.05
C VAL A 131 12.12 4.07 -2.31
N SER A 132 11.55 3.10 -1.60
CA SER A 132 12.28 2.04 -0.90
C SER A 132 12.13 0.73 -1.66
N LEU A 133 13.21 -0.03 -1.74
CA LEU A 133 13.22 -1.35 -2.36
C LEU A 133 13.43 -2.40 -1.28
N PHE A 134 12.38 -3.19 -1.00
CA PHE A 134 12.47 -4.32 -0.11
C PHE A 134 13.33 -5.41 -0.74
N HIS A 135 14.33 -5.89 0.01
CA HIS A 135 15.21 -6.97 -0.44
C HIS A 135 15.03 -8.18 0.47
N THR A 136 14.49 -9.27 -0.09
CA THR A 136 14.29 -10.52 0.64
C THR A 136 15.64 -11.06 1.15
N PRO A 137 15.80 -11.28 2.47
CA PRO A 137 17.09 -11.68 3.06
C PRO A 137 17.65 -13.01 2.53
N ARG A 138 16.80 -13.91 2.03
CA ARG A 138 17.20 -15.22 1.49
C ARG A 138 17.94 -15.14 0.14
N LEU A 139 17.98 -13.97 -0.49
CA LEU A 139 18.60 -13.72 -1.80
C LEU A 139 19.86 -12.84 -1.67
N ARG A 140 20.73 -13.14 -0.69
CA ARG A 140 22.06 -12.51 -0.51
C ARG A 140 23.16 -13.43 -1.07
N GLY A 141 24.20 -12.86 -1.69
CA GLY A 141 25.41 -13.58 -2.12
C GLY A 141 25.37 -14.14 -3.57
N LEU A 142 26.27 -15.10 -3.85
CA LEU A 142 26.48 -15.74 -5.17
C LEU A 142 25.20 -16.34 -5.78
N LEU A 143 24.22 -16.73 -4.95
CA LEU A 143 22.91 -17.24 -5.37
C LEU A 143 22.15 -16.25 -6.26
N ARG A 144 22.29 -14.94 -6.04
CA ARG A 144 21.67 -13.91 -6.90
C ARG A 144 22.20 -13.92 -8.34
N PHE A 145 23.47 -14.30 -8.52
CA PHE A 145 24.15 -14.31 -9.81
C PHE A 145 23.88 -15.62 -10.59
N ILE A 146 23.67 -16.72 -9.86
CA ILE A 146 23.47 -18.06 -10.43
C ILE A 146 21.99 -18.33 -10.74
N LEU A 147 21.06 -17.76 -9.98
CA LEU A 147 19.63 -17.99 -10.19
C LEU A 147 19.10 -17.19 -11.39
N PRO A 148 18.49 -17.85 -12.40
CA PRO A 148 17.85 -17.17 -13.53
C PRO A 148 16.77 -16.20 -13.05
N ALA A 149 16.52 -15.11 -13.80
CA ALA A 149 15.63 -14.02 -13.40
C ALA A 149 14.22 -14.44 -12.94
N ARG A 150 13.75 -15.62 -13.36
CA ARG A 150 12.44 -16.21 -13.00
C ARG A 150 12.42 -16.99 -11.68
N TYR A 151 13.55 -17.54 -11.22
CA TYR A 151 13.60 -18.32 -9.96
C TYR A 151 13.85 -17.47 -8.71
N ASN A 152 14.15 -16.18 -8.88
CA ASN A 152 14.14 -15.18 -7.79
C ASN A 152 12.73 -14.83 -7.28
N GLU A 153 11.69 -15.57 -7.70
CA GLU A 153 10.29 -15.34 -7.29
C GLU A 153 9.74 -16.36 -6.28
N LEU A 154 10.44 -17.48 -6.05
CA LEU A 154 9.94 -18.64 -5.30
C LEU A 154 10.63 -18.85 -3.94
N VAL A 155 11.49 -17.93 -3.51
CA VAL A 155 12.32 -18.05 -2.29
C VAL A 155 12.18 -16.84 -1.38
#